data_AF-A0A952JCW8-F1
#
_entry.id   AF-A0A952JCW8-F1
#
_cell.length_a   1.000
_cell.length_b   1.000
_cell.length_c   1.000
_cell.angle_alpha   90.00
_cell.angle_beta   90.00
_cell.angle_gamma   90.00
#
_symmetry.space_group_name_H-M   'P 1'
#
loop_
_entity.id
_entity.type
_entity.pdbx_description
1 polymer ?
#
loop_
_entity_poly.entity_id
_entity_poly.type
_entity_poly.pdbx_seq_one_letter_code
_entity_poly.pdbx_strand_id
1 'polypeptide(L)'
;MTRQIFLSFVLIILFQACSKKEVTPEQIVGRYVKEVEFEVPHPFTDRKLGMGKIRDTIFIFPKQNGYEIVNNKWRQNDYDTLGWQNLQLEDNHPMPTYRATFDPTDSTLNSELSGLFLSLKLDLVNNRLRKGKSERNVYVRIN
;
A
#
# COMPACT_ATOMS: atom_id res chain seq x y z
N MET A 1 37.38 -30.08 -32.00
CA MET A 1 36.60 -28.85 -32.25
C MET A 1 35.29 -28.76 -31.45
N THR A 2 35.08 -29.57 -30.40
CA THR A 2 33.84 -29.63 -29.61
C THR A 2 33.96 -29.06 -28.19
N ARG A 3 35.18 -28.73 -27.75
CA ARG A 3 35.48 -28.32 -26.36
C ARG A 3 35.31 -26.82 -26.09
N GLN A 4 35.33 -25.97 -27.13
CA GLN A 4 35.17 -24.51 -27.00
C GLN A 4 33.70 -24.05 -27.00
N ILE A 5 32.77 -24.86 -27.53
CA ILE A 5 31.34 -24.51 -27.60
C ILE A 5 30.70 -24.60 -26.21
N PHE A 6 31.13 -25.55 -25.37
CA PHE A 6 30.59 -25.73 -24.02
C PHE A 6 30.95 -24.59 -23.04
N LEU A 7 32.13 -23.97 -23.16
CA LEU A 7 32.51 -22.85 -22.27
C LEU A 7 31.68 -21.58 -22.52
N SER A 8 31.23 -21.36 -23.75
CA SER A 8 30.43 -20.16 -24.09
C SER A 8 28.98 -20.26 -23.59
N PHE A 9 28.41 -21.47 -23.52
CA PHE A 9 27.05 -21.66 -23.00
C PHE A 9 26.97 -21.46 -21.48
N VAL A 10 28.00 -21.85 -20.71
CA VAL A 10 28.01 -21.65 -19.26
C VAL A 10 28.13 -20.15 -18.90
N LEU A 11 28.86 -19.36 -19.70
CA LEU A 11 29.04 -17.93 -19.44
C LEU A 11 27.75 -17.11 -19.70
N ILE A 12 26.93 -17.50 -20.67
CA ILE A 12 25.66 -16.82 -20.99
C ILE A 12 24.58 -17.15 -19.95
N ILE A 13 24.59 -18.36 -19.38
CA ILE A 13 23.65 -18.77 -18.33
C ILE A 13 23.94 -18.03 -17.01
N LEU A 14 25.20 -17.67 -16.73
CA LEU A 14 25.60 -16.91 -15.54
C LEU A 14 25.21 -15.43 -15.57
N PHE A 15 25.01 -14.81 -16.74
CA PHE A 15 24.51 -13.43 -16.84
C PHE A 15 22.99 -13.32 -16.72
N GLN A 16 22.26 -14.44 -16.77
CA GLN A 16 20.84 -14.48 -16.35
C GLN A 16 20.67 -14.71 -14.85
N ALA A 17 21.75 -14.71 -14.06
CA ALA A 17 21.69 -14.55 -12.62
C ALA A 17 21.23 -13.12 -12.28
N CYS A 18 19.92 -12.92 -12.45
CA CYS A 18 19.05 -12.01 -11.75
C CYS A 18 19.78 -10.81 -11.11
N SER A 19 19.94 -9.73 -11.88
CA SER A 19 20.11 -8.40 -11.32
C SER A 19 18.82 -8.05 -10.54
N LYS A 20 18.59 -8.69 -9.40
CA LYS A 20 17.57 -8.24 -8.44
C LYS A 20 18.06 -6.90 -7.95
N LYS A 21 17.44 -5.84 -8.46
CA LYS A 21 17.66 -4.48 -7.98
C LYS A 21 17.47 -4.50 -6.47
N GLU A 22 18.52 -4.17 -5.73
CA GLU A 22 18.46 -4.14 -4.28
C GLU A 22 17.48 -3.03 -3.87
N VAL A 23 16.45 -3.42 -3.10
CA VAL A 23 15.44 -2.49 -2.60
C VAL A 23 15.84 -2.09 -1.20
N THR A 24 16.04 -0.79 -0.97
CA THR A 24 16.42 -0.30 0.36
C THR A 24 15.18 -0.09 1.23
N PRO A 25 15.28 -0.26 2.56
CA PRO A 25 14.15 -0.04 3.48
C PRO A 25 13.53 1.36 3.33
N GLU A 26 14.32 2.37 3.00
CA GLU A 26 13.89 3.77 2.84
C GLU A 26 12.96 3.94 1.62
N GLN A 27 12.99 3.02 0.65
CA GLN A 27 12.05 3.02 -0.46
C GLN A 27 10.66 2.50 -0.06
N ILE A 28 10.59 1.69 1.01
CA ILE A 28 9.38 1.04 1.49
C ILE A 28 8.75 1.85 2.62
N VAL A 29 9.55 2.21 3.63
CA VAL A 29 9.13 2.90 4.85
C VAL A 29 8.55 4.27 4.54
N GLY A 30 7.41 4.60 5.16
CA GLY A 30 6.84 5.93 5.02
C GLY A 30 5.33 5.97 5.23
N ARG A 31 4.77 7.12 4.84
CA ARG A 31 3.36 7.46 4.97
C ARG A 31 2.72 7.49 3.59
N TYR A 32 1.69 6.67 3.40
CA TYR A 32 0.95 6.54 2.15
C TYR A 32 -0.50 6.96 2.36
N VAL A 33 -0.96 7.92 1.58
CA VAL A 33 -2.30 8.51 1.75
C VAL A 33 -3.16 8.30 0.52
N LYS A 34 -4.43 7.96 0.76
CA LYS A 34 -5.50 8.00 -0.22
C LYS A 34 -6.59 8.91 0.31
N GLU A 35 -7.01 9.86 -0.51
CA GLU A 35 -8.17 10.69 -0.23
C GLU A 35 -9.30 10.35 -1.21
N VAL A 36 -10.52 10.33 -0.70
CA VAL A 36 -11.74 10.11 -1.48
C VAL A 36 -12.75 11.16 -1.10
N GLU A 37 -13.31 11.83 -2.08
CA GLU A 37 -14.40 12.79 -1.92
C GLU A 37 -15.71 12.16 -2.41
N PHE A 38 -16.80 12.43 -1.72
CA PHE A 38 -18.12 11.89 -2.01
C PHE A 38 -19.20 12.90 -1.67
N GLU A 39 -20.35 12.80 -2.34
CA GLU A 39 -21.49 13.64 -2.01
C GLU A 39 -22.21 13.10 -0.79
N VAL A 40 -22.66 14.00 0.09
CA VAL A 40 -23.43 13.60 1.26
C VAL A 40 -24.90 13.97 1.05
N PRO A 41 -25.79 12.98 0.84
CA PRO A 41 -27.21 13.22 0.70
C PRO A 41 -27.91 13.37 2.06
N HIS A 42 -29.00 14.12 2.08
CA HIS A 42 -29.89 14.18 3.23
C HIS A 42 -30.60 12.83 3.39
N PRO A 43 -30.57 12.22 4.60
CA PRO A 43 -30.98 10.82 4.81
C PRO A 43 -32.44 10.54 4.46
N PHE A 44 -33.30 11.56 4.41
CA PHE A 44 -34.74 11.43 4.14
C PHE A 44 -35.22 12.09 2.85
N THR A 45 -34.40 12.92 2.21
CA THR A 45 -34.86 13.74 1.06
C THR A 45 -33.97 13.62 -0.16
N ASP A 46 -32.87 12.88 -0.07
CA ASP A 46 -31.82 12.73 -1.10
C ASP A 46 -31.24 14.05 -1.62
N ARG A 47 -31.57 15.17 -1.00
CA ARG A 47 -31.01 16.47 -1.32
C ARG A 47 -29.54 16.48 -0.92
N LYS A 48 -28.67 16.94 -1.81
CA LYS A 48 -27.24 17.11 -1.50
C LYS A 48 -27.05 18.12 -0.37
N LEU A 49 -26.42 17.69 0.72
CA LEU A 49 -26.08 18.54 1.87
C LEU A 49 -24.70 19.18 1.72
N GLY A 50 -23.79 18.53 1.02
CA GLY A 50 -22.42 19.01 0.82
C GLY A 50 -21.50 17.90 0.32
N MET A 51 -20.20 18.10 0.52
CA MET A 51 -19.19 17.09 0.25
C MET A 51 -18.69 16.47 1.56
N GLY A 52 -18.37 15.19 1.47
CA GLY A 52 -17.64 14.43 2.48
C GLY A 52 -16.29 14.03 1.93
N LYS A 53 -15.31 13.92 2.82
CA LYS A 53 -13.95 13.51 2.50
C LYS A 53 -13.48 12.43 3.46
N ILE A 54 -12.92 11.36 2.91
CA ILE A 54 -12.22 10.33 3.68
C ILE A 54 -10.73 10.40 3.37
N ARG A 55 -9.90 10.44 4.40
CA ARG A 55 -8.44 10.31 4.32
C ARG A 55 -8.03 8.98 4.96
N ASP A 56 -7.61 8.04 4.12
CA ASP A 56 -7.07 6.74 4.53
C ASP A 56 -5.54 6.77 4.44
N THR A 57 -4.88 6.57 5.58
CA THR A 57 -3.42 6.67 5.71
C THR A 57 -2.83 5.35 6.18
N ILE A 58 -1.87 4.83 5.43
CA ILE A 58 -1.07 3.67 5.82
C ILE A 58 0.33 4.15 6.19
N PHE A 59 0.80 3.74 7.35
CA PHE A 59 2.18 3.92 7.79
C PHE A 59 2.89 2.58 7.71
N ILE A 60 4.09 2.57 7.15
CA ILE A 60 4.97 1.41 7.10
C ILE A 60 6.23 1.74 7.88
N PHE A 61 6.49 0.99 8.94
CA PHE A 61 7.65 1.14 9.81
C PHE A 61 8.59 -0.07 9.69
N PRO A 62 9.92 0.13 9.75
CA PRO A 62 10.85 -0.99 9.77
C PRO A 62 10.81 -1.70 11.14
N LYS A 63 10.95 -3.02 11.12
CA LYS A 63 11.13 -3.87 12.30
C LYS A 63 12.29 -4.84 12.04
N GLN A 64 12.78 -5.49 13.10
CA GLN A 64 13.93 -6.40 13.03
C GLN A 64 13.77 -7.50 11.95
N ASN A 65 12.55 -8.03 11.78
CA ASN A 65 12.24 -9.10 10.83
C ASN A 65 11.09 -8.70 9.88
N GLY A 66 11.17 -7.53 9.26
CA GLY A 66 10.18 -7.07 8.28
C GLY A 66 9.63 -5.70 8.61
N TYR A 67 8.31 -5.55 8.49
CA TYR A 67 7.64 -4.26 8.59
C TYR A 67 6.42 -4.33 9.49
N GLU A 68 6.12 -3.23 10.17
CA GLU A 68 4.86 -3.00 10.86
C GLU A 68 4.02 -2.02 10.05
N ILE A 69 2.76 -2.38 9.84
CA ILE A 69 1.81 -1.62 9.05
C ILE A 69 0.72 -1.13 9.98
N VAL A 70 0.55 0.20 10.04
CA VAL A 70 -0.48 0.87 10.82
C VAL A 70 -1.43 1.60 9.86
N ASN A 71 -2.73 1.57 10.14
CA ASN A 71 -3.73 2.25 9.34
C ASN A 71 -4.54 3.23 10.18
N ASN A 72 -4.66 4.47 9.70
CA ASN A 72 -5.54 5.48 10.27
C ASN A 72 -6.50 5.97 9.20
N LYS A 73 -7.79 6.09 9.54
CA LYS A 73 -8.80 6.62 8.64
C LYS A 73 -9.57 7.74 9.33
N TRP A 74 -9.71 8.84 8.60
CA TRP A 74 -10.39 10.04 9.07
C TRP A 74 -11.46 10.43 8.08
N ARG A 75 -12.56 10.97 8.59
CA ARG A 75 -13.65 11.52 7.81
C ARG A 75 -13.86 12.97 8.17
N GLN A 76 -14.16 13.79 7.19
CA GLN A 76 -14.62 15.16 7.37
C GLN A 76 -15.84 15.38 6.47
N ASN A 77 -16.79 16.21 6.90
CA ASN A 77 -17.88 16.66 6.04
C ASN A 77 -17.96 18.19 6.08
N ASP A 78 -18.33 18.82 4.96
CA ASP A 78 -18.43 20.28 4.87
C ASP A 78 -19.58 20.86 5.70
N TYR A 79 -20.63 20.07 5.93
CA TYR A 79 -21.81 20.48 6.68
C TYR A 79 -21.73 20.12 8.18
N ASP A 80 -20.65 19.46 8.60
CA ASP A 80 -20.41 19.08 9.99
C ASP A 80 -19.33 20.00 10.58
N THR A 81 -19.66 20.69 11.68
CA THR A 81 -18.73 21.61 12.36
C THR A 81 -17.65 20.89 13.15
N LEU A 82 -17.74 19.58 13.31
CA LEU A 82 -16.81 18.76 14.09
C LEU A 82 -15.46 18.53 13.40
N GLY A 83 -15.30 18.89 12.13
CA GLY A 83 -14.03 18.76 11.41
C GLY A 83 -13.63 17.30 11.13
N TRP A 84 -12.35 16.96 11.29
CA TRP A 84 -11.85 15.60 11.07
C TRP A 84 -12.19 14.68 12.24
N GLN A 85 -12.94 13.62 11.94
CA GLN A 85 -13.41 12.61 12.89
C GLN A 85 -12.77 11.25 12.59
N ASN A 86 -12.49 10.47 13.64
CA ASN A 86 -11.88 9.16 13.52
C ASN A 86 -12.95 8.10 13.16
N LEU A 87 -12.68 7.27 12.15
CA LEU A 87 -13.58 6.21 11.69
C LEU A 87 -13.45 4.91 12.52
N GLN A 88 -13.40 4.99 13.85
CA GLN A 88 -13.29 3.80 14.70
C GLN A 88 -14.61 3.02 14.87
N LEU A 89 -15.77 3.59 14.53
CA LEU A 89 -17.10 3.03 14.80
C LEU A 89 -17.99 2.80 13.55
N GLU A 90 -17.48 3.00 12.32
CA GLU A 90 -18.23 2.80 11.06
C GLU A 90 -17.66 1.64 10.23
N ASP A 91 -18.48 0.91 9.45
CA ASP A 91 -18.13 -0.25 8.58
C ASP A 91 -16.83 -0.12 7.74
N ASN A 92 -16.36 1.11 7.50
CA ASN A 92 -15.09 1.43 6.86
C ASN A 92 -13.91 1.64 7.84
N HIS A 93 -13.90 0.95 8.97
CA HIS A 93 -12.87 1.07 10.01
C HIS A 93 -11.42 1.03 9.50
N PRO A 94 -10.47 1.68 10.20
CA PRO A 94 -9.05 1.45 9.97
C PRO A 94 -8.72 -0.03 10.19
N MET A 95 -7.83 -0.56 9.36
CA MET A 95 -7.30 -1.91 9.58
C MET A 95 -6.52 -1.93 10.90
N PRO A 96 -6.59 -3.02 11.69
CA PRO A 96 -5.72 -3.18 12.85
C PRO A 96 -4.25 -3.18 12.42
N THR A 97 -3.35 -2.87 13.35
CA THR A 97 -1.89 -2.96 13.12
C THR A 97 -1.48 -4.41 12.88
N TYR A 98 -0.63 -4.65 11.87
CA TYR A 98 -0.12 -5.99 11.57
C TYR A 98 1.33 -5.96 11.08
N ARG A 99 1.97 -7.13 11.06
CA ARG A 99 3.32 -7.32 10.53
C ARG A 99 3.29 -7.90 9.12
N ALA A 100 4.27 -7.51 8.33
CA ALA A 100 4.44 -7.99 6.97
C ALA A 100 5.90 -8.17 6.59
N THR A 101 6.14 -9.07 5.65
CA THR A 101 7.44 -9.31 5.02
C THR A 101 7.41 -8.82 3.58
N PHE A 102 8.53 -8.25 3.13
CA PHE A 102 8.65 -7.75 1.77
C PHE A 102 9.19 -8.83 0.84
N ASP A 103 8.47 -9.10 -0.24
CA ASP A 103 8.95 -9.92 -1.35
C ASP A 103 9.48 -9.00 -2.47
N PRO A 104 10.81 -9.00 -2.73
CA PRO A 104 11.41 -8.17 -3.78
C PRO A 104 11.07 -8.65 -5.20
N THR A 105 10.55 -9.88 -5.35
CA THR A 105 10.26 -10.48 -6.67
C THR A 105 9.08 -9.78 -7.35
N ASP A 106 8.06 -9.43 -6.58
CA ASP A 106 6.85 -8.76 -7.06
C ASP A 106 6.58 -7.40 -6.40
N SER A 107 7.50 -6.96 -5.52
CA SER A 107 7.44 -5.71 -4.75
C SER A 107 6.22 -5.64 -3.84
N THR A 108 5.93 -6.73 -3.14
CA THR A 108 4.75 -6.85 -2.29
C THR A 108 5.10 -7.01 -0.81
N LEU A 109 4.37 -6.30 0.06
CA LEU A 109 4.34 -6.57 1.49
C LEU A 109 3.24 -7.59 1.78
N ASN A 110 3.66 -8.77 2.22
CA ASN A 110 2.78 -9.89 2.54
C ASN A 110 2.56 -9.95 4.04
N SER A 111 1.31 -9.86 4.47
CA SER A 111 0.93 -9.98 5.89
C SER A 111 1.32 -11.35 6.43
N GLU A 112 1.88 -11.39 7.65
CA GLU A 112 2.10 -12.64 8.39
C GLU A 112 0.78 -13.35 8.71
N LEU A 113 -0.31 -12.58 8.84
CA LEU A 113 -1.68 -13.09 9.00
C LEU A 113 -2.36 -13.18 7.63
N SER A 114 -1.84 -14.06 6.78
CA SER A 114 -2.37 -14.29 5.43
C SER A 114 -3.84 -14.73 5.47
N GLY A 115 -4.70 -14.07 4.67
CA GLY A 115 -6.14 -14.35 4.60
C GLY A 115 -7.01 -13.37 5.39
N LEU A 116 -6.46 -12.70 6.41
CA LEU A 116 -7.14 -11.61 7.13
C LEU A 116 -6.85 -10.24 6.51
N PHE A 117 -5.61 -10.04 6.04
CA PHE A 117 -5.19 -8.79 5.40
C PHE A 117 -4.79 -9.02 3.96
N LEU A 118 -5.21 -8.12 3.09
CA LEU A 118 -4.74 -8.06 1.71
C LEU A 118 -3.28 -7.62 1.69
N SER A 119 -2.49 -8.20 0.79
CA SER A 119 -1.12 -7.76 0.57
C SER A 119 -1.06 -6.33 0.05
N LEU A 120 0.03 -5.62 0.32
CA LEU A 120 0.25 -4.27 -0.16
C LEU A 120 1.31 -4.29 -1.27
N LYS A 121 0.91 -3.99 -2.49
CA LYS A 121 1.84 -3.90 -3.61
C LYS A 121 2.45 -2.51 -3.69
N LEU A 122 3.78 -2.43 -3.72
CA LEU A 122 4.53 -1.19 -3.79
C LEU A 122 4.95 -0.92 -5.24
N ASP A 123 4.71 0.29 -5.70
CA ASP A 123 5.33 0.86 -6.88
C ASP A 123 6.47 1.78 -6.40
N LEU A 124 7.65 1.19 -6.29
CA LEU A 124 8.86 1.85 -5.78
C LEU A 124 9.38 2.95 -6.71
N VAL A 125 8.95 2.96 -7.98
CA VAL A 125 9.36 3.98 -8.96
C VAL A 125 8.50 5.23 -8.81
N ASN A 126 7.18 5.05 -8.73
CA ASN A 126 6.24 6.16 -8.62
C ASN A 126 5.88 6.52 -7.18
N ASN A 127 6.49 5.85 -6.20
CA ASN A 127 6.20 6.00 -4.76
C ASN A 127 4.71 5.83 -4.44
N ARG A 128 4.10 4.74 -4.94
CA ARG A 128 2.69 4.41 -4.71
C ARG A 128 2.53 3.07 -4.02
N LEU A 129 1.39 2.90 -3.37
CA LEU A 129 1.01 1.67 -2.71
C LEU A 129 -0.40 1.26 -3.14
N ARG A 130 -0.62 -0.03 -3.38
CA ARG A 130 -1.93 -0.61 -3.72
C ARG A 130 -2.33 -1.67 -2.71
N LYS A 131 -3.57 -1.61 -2.22
CA LYS A 131 -4.17 -2.69 -1.42
C LYS A 131 -4.66 -3.81 -2.34
N GLY A 132 -4.09 -5.01 -2.22
CA GLY A 132 -4.41 -6.18 -3.02
C GLY A 132 -4.23 -5.93 -4.52
N LYS A 133 -5.08 -6.58 -5.33
CA LYS A 133 -5.04 -6.45 -6.80
C LYS A 133 -5.80 -5.23 -7.33
N SER A 134 -6.50 -4.46 -6.49
CA SER A 134 -7.36 -3.36 -6.94
C SER A 134 -6.57 -2.15 -7.42
N GLU A 135 -6.89 -1.68 -8.63
CA GLU A 135 -6.33 -0.45 -9.21
C GLU A 135 -7.02 0.81 -8.69
N ARG A 136 -8.15 0.67 -7.98
CA ARG A 136 -8.88 1.81 -7.39
C ARG A 136 -8.40 2.13 -5.97
N ASN A 137 -7.57 1.28 -5.37
CA ASN A 137 -7.07 1.43 -4.01
C ASN A 137 -5.59 1.82 -4.00
N VAL A 138 -5.27 2.90 -4.71
CA VAL A 138 -3.93 3.47 -4.80
C VAL A 138 -3.75 4.55 -3.73
N TYR A 139 -2.61 4.50 -3.05
CA TYR A 139 -2.15 5.45 -2.07
C TYR A 139 -0.86 6.09 -2.62
N VAL A 140 -0.69 7.38 -2.35
CA VAL A 140 0.50 8.14 -2.76
C VAL A 140 1.37 8.35 -1.53
N ARG A 141 2.67 8.10 -1.65
CA ARG A 141 3.62 8.42 -0.59
C ARG A 141 3.69 9.93 -0.41
N ILE A 142 3.65 10.38 0.82
CA ILE A 142 3.83 11.79 1.18
C ILE A 142 5.04 11.92 2.09
N ASN A 143 5.84 12.96 1.85
CA ASN A 143 7.01 13.31 2.65
C ASN A 143 6.63 13.76 4.06
#